data_AF-A0A1D2SCM4-F1
#
_entry.id   AF-A0A1D2SCM4-F1
#
_cell.length_a   1.000
_cell.length_b   1.000
_cell.length_c   1.000
_cell.angle_alpha   90.00
_cell.angle_beta   90.00
_cell.angle_gamma   90.00
#
_symmetry.space_group_name_H-M   'P 1'
#
loop_
_entity.id
_entity.type
_entity.pdbx_description
1 polymer ?
#
loop_
_entity_poly.entity_id
_entity_poly.type
_entity_poly.pdbx_seq_one_letter_code
_entity_poly.pdbx_strand_id
1 'polypeptide(L)'
;MQIQVTSVESVGVAIRAMRKVNSIRQEDVPGVSHVFLRDLEKGKDTIQFGRVLKVLDELGIRVLLEVPDSQASAVKRAFEHFLPKSNMVLLSSTENKMIIKKVRE
;
A
#
# COMPACT_ATOMS: atom_id res chain seq x y z
N MET A 1 10.28 3.79 -4.25
CA MET A 1 8.99 4.32 -4.72
C MET A 1 8.06 4.50 -3.54
N GLN A 2 7.27 5.58 -3.51
CA GLN A 2 6.26 5.80 -2.47
C GLN A 2 4.86 5.78 -3.08
N ILE A 3 3.94 5.11 -2.39
CA ILE A 3 2.54 4.98 -2.78
C ILE A 3 1.68 5.55 -1.67
N GLN A 4 0.80 6.49 -1.99
CA GLN A 4 -0.19 6.95 -1.03
C GLN A 4 -1.26 5.88 -0.82
N VAL A 5 -1.52 5.53 0.44
CA VAL A 5 -2.56 4.58 0.80
C VAL A 5 -3.89 5.32 0.92
N THR A 6 -4.83 4.93 0.07
CA THR A 6 -6.19 5.48 0.04
C THR A 6 -7.26 4.43 0.33
N SER A 7 -6.91 3.14 0.27
CA SER A 7 -7.83 2.03 0.53
C SER A 7 -7.13 0.78 1.04
N VAL A 8 -7.87 -0.12 1.70
CA VAL A 8 -7.35 -1.43 2.13
C VAL A 8 -6.91 -2.26 0.93
N GLU A 9 -7.63 -2.16 -0.19
CA GLU A 9 -7.30 -2.84 -1.43
C GLU A 9 -5.93 -2.42 -1.97
N SER A 10 -5.60 -1.12 -1.94
CA SER A 10 -4.29 -0.64 -2.37
C SER A 10 -3.13 -1.26 -1.57
N VAL A 11 -3.33 -1.41 -0.26
CA VAL A 11 -2.36 -2.08 0.62
C VAL A 11 -2.28 -3.57 0.29
N GLY A 12 -3.42 -4.24 0.14
CA GLY A 12 -3.50 -5.66 -0.20
C GLY A 12 -2.78 -5.99 -1.51
N VAL A 13 -2.98 -5.17 -2.55
CA VAL A 13 -2.32 -5.32 -3.85
C VAL A 13 -0.82 -5.13 -3.73
N ALA A 14 -0.35 -4.12 -2.98
CA ALA A 14 1.08 -3.90 -2.76
C ALA A 14 1.75 -5.07 -2.03
N ILE A 15 1.12 -5.56 -0.94
CA ILE A 15 1.61 -6.71 -0.17
C ILE A 15 1.69 -7.94 -1.07
N ARG A 16 0.63 -8.23 -1.82
CA ARG A 16 0.57 -9.38 -2.73
C ARG A 16 1.66 -9.30 -3.79
N ALA A 17 1.86 -8.14 -4.39
CA ALA A 17 2.88 -7.93 -5.41
C ALA A 17 4.29 -8.19 -4.83
N MET A 18 4.61 -7.59 -3.69
CA MET A 18 5.90 -7.78 -3.02
C MET A 18 6.14 -9.24 -2.63
N ARG A 19 5.13 -9.90 -2.06
CA ARG A 19 5.22 -11.31 -1.69
C ARG A 19 5.51 -12.19 -2.91
N LYS A 20 4.79 -11.98 -4.02
CA LYS A 20 4.97 -12.75 -5.25
C LYS A 20 6.33 -12.54 -5.88
N VAL A 21 6.83 -11.30 -5.87
CA VAL A 21 8.14 -10.96 -6.42
C VAL A 21 9.28 -11.59 -5.61
N ASN A 22 9.11 -11.67 -4.29
CA ASN A 22 10.05 -12.34 -3.42
C ASN A 22 9.86 -13.88 -3.37
N SER A 23 8.95 -14.42 -4.19
CA SER A 23 8.62 -15.86 -4.24
C SER A 23 8.20 -16.48 -2.90
N ILE A 24 7.60 -15.69 -2.02
CA ILE A 24 7.14 -16.13 -0.69
C ILE A 24 5.72 -16.68 -0.80
N ARG A 25 5.40 -17.83 -0.18
CA ARG A 25 4.03 -18.35 -0.14
C ARG A 25 3.24 -17.71 1.00
N GLN A 26 1.91 -17.81 0.98
CA GLN A 26 1.10 -17.17 2.04
C GLN A 26 1.34 -17.84 3.40
N GLU A 27 1.56 -19.16 3.42
CA GLU A 27 1.91 -19.89 4.65
C GLU A 27 3.31 -19.57 5.20
N ASP A 28 4.19 -19.02 4.37
CA ASP A 28 5.58 -18.75 4.75
C ASP A 28 5.76 -17.35 5.37
N VAL A 29 4.70 -16.54 5.42
CA VAL A 29 4.74 -15.21 6.05
C VAL A 29 4.59 -15.37 7.57
N PRO A 30 5.61 -15.03 8.38
CA PRO A 30 5.56 -15.19 9.82
C PRO A 30 4.64 -14.17 10.50
N GLY A 31 4.12 -14.53 11.67
CA GLY A 31 3.39 -13.61 12.56
C GLY A 31 1.90 -13.41 12.25
N VAL A 32 1.40 -13.95 11.13
CA VAL A 32 -0.03 -13.88 10.77
C VAL A 32 -0.52 -15.23 10.24
N SER A 33 -1.83 -15.47 10.34
CA SER A 33 -2.42 -16.66 9.73
C SER A 33 -2.54 -16.51 8.21
N HIS A 34 -2.45 -17.62 7.48
CA HIS A 34 -2.65 -17.61 6.02
C HIS A 34 -4.05 -17.09 5.61
N VAL A 35 -5.05 -17.27 6.47
CA VAL A 35 -6.42 -16.77 6.24
C VAL A 35 -6.44 -15.25 6.35
N PHE A 36 -5.82 -14.69 7.39
CA PHE A 36 -5.69 -13.24 7.56
C PHE A 36 -4.93 -12.63 6.37
N LEU A 37 -3.77 -13.20 6.00
CA LEU A 37 -2.98 -12.68 4.90
C LEU A 37 -3.75 -12.75 3.56
N ARG A 38 -4.48 -13.83 3.32
CA ARG A 38 -5.34 -13.94 2.13
C ARG A 38 -6.41 -12.86 2.09
N ASP A 39 -7.03 -12.55 3.21
CA ASP A 39 -8.09 -11.55 3.31
C ASP A 39 -7.54 -10.13 3.20
N LEU A 40 -6.37 -9.87 3.79
CA LEU A 40 -5.60 -8.63 3.65
C LEU A 40 -5.17 -8.40 2.19
N GLU A 41 -4.60 -9.41 1.53
CA GLU A 41 -4.18 -9.32 0.11
C GLU A 41 -5.35 -9.11 -0.85
N LYS A 42 -6.56 -9.47 -0.44
CA LYS A 42 -7.80 -9.21 -1.19
C LYS A 42 -8.45 -7.87 -0.84
N GLY A 43 -7.90 -7.13 0.12
CA GLY A 43 -8.46 -5.87 0.57
C GLY A 43 -9.81 -5.99 1.26
N LYS A 44 -10.13 -7.14 1.90
CA LYS A 44 -11.46 -7.34 2.48
C LYS A 44 -11.77 -6.32 3.58
N ASP A 45 -13.00 -5.80 3.56
CA ASP A 45 -13.50 -4.86 4.57
C ASP A 45 -13.47 -5.41 6.01
N THR A 46 -13.55 -6.73 6.16
CA THR A 46 -13.47 -7.42 7.46
C THR A 46 -12.15 -7.21 8.18
N ILE A 47 -11.10 -6.74 7.50
CA ILE A 47 -9.77 -6.51 8.06
C ILE A 47 -9.72 -5.28 9.00
N GLN A 48 -10.82 -4.55 9.21
CA GLN A 48 -10.96 -3.33 10.05
C GLN A 48 -10.00 -2.18 9.74
N PHE A 49 -8.97 -2.40 8.91
CA PHE A 49 -7.98 -1.42 8.50
C PHE A 49 -8.61 -0.25 7.74
N GLY A 50 -9.73 -0.47 7.05
CA GLY A 50 -10.50 0.62 6.43
C GLY A 50 -10.99 1.65 7.45
N ARG A 51 -11.33 1.24 8.68
CA ARG A 51 -11.68 2.18 9.76
C ARG A 51 -10.49 2.99 10.22
N VAL A 52 -9.32 2.36 10.30
CA VAL A 52 -8.06 3.04 10.64
C VAL A 52 -7.73 4.08 9.59
N LEU A 53 -7.78 3.73 8.30
CA LEU A 53 -7.54 4.67 7.20
C LEU A 53 -8.52 5.85 7.24
N LYS A 54 -9.80 5.59 7.55
CA LYS A 54 -10.80 6.65 7.69
C LYS A 54 -10.48 7.62 8.81
N VAL A 55 -10.10 7.13 9.99
CA VAL A 55 -9.71 7.98 11.13
C VAL A 55 -8.47 8.81 10.78
N LEU A 56 -7.49 8.21 10.11
CA LEU A 56 -6.29 8.94 9.69
C LEU A 56 -6.63 10.04 8.70
N ASP A 57 -7.48 9.77 7.71
CA ASP A 57 -7.95 10.76 6.74
C ASP A 57 -8.73 11.90 7.38
N GLU A 58 -9.65 11.59 8.32
CA GLU A 58 -10.40 12.58 9.10
C GLU A 58 -9.49 13.51 9.92
N LEU A 59 -8.33 13.02 10.35
CA LEU A 59 -7.31 13.79 11.07
C LEU A 59 -6.27 14.44 10.15
N GLY A 60 -6.39 14.29 8.82
CA GLY A 60 -5.43 14.81 7.84
C GLY A 60 -4.08 14.08 7.82
N ILE A 61 -4.00 12.87 8.38
CA ILE A 61 -2.80 12.05 8.45
C ILE A 61 -2.73 11.18 7.19
N ARG A 62 -1.63 11.32 6.44
CA ARG A 62 -1.40 10.50 5.23
C ARG A 62 -0.52 9.30 5.55
N VAL A 63 -0.90 8.14 5.02
CA VAL A 63 -0.10 6.91 5.07
C VAL A 63 0.56 6.67 3.74
N LEU A 64 1.88 6.41 3.78
CA LEU A 64 2.68 6.10 2.60
C LEU A 64 3.26 4.69 2.74
N LEU A 65 3.14 3.89 1.69
CA LEU A 65 3.90 2.65 1.56
C LEU A 65 5.19 2.94 0.81
N GLU A 66 6.31 2.57 1.42
CA GLU A 66 7.60 2.61 0.77
C GLU A 66 7.93 1.24 0.18
N VAL A 67 8.21 1.23 -1.11
CA VAL A 67 8.58 0.03 -1.87
C VAL A 67 9.99 0.23 -2.42
N PRO A 68 10.91 -0.75 -2.26
CA PRO A 68 12.23 -0.68 -2.86
C PRO A 68 12.15 -0.44 -4.37
N ASP A 69 13.01 0.43 -4.90
CA ASP A 69 12.98 0.79 -6.33
C ASP A 69 13.20 -0.42 -7.25
N SER A 70 13.96 -1.42 -6.78
CA SER A 70 14.15 -2.70 -7.47
C SER A 70 12.83 -3.44 -7.75
N GLN A 71 11.81 -3.23 -6.93
CA GLN A 71 10.50 -3.88 -7.03
C GLN A 71 9.37 -2.94 -7.46
N ALA A 72 9.66 -1.66 -7.71
CA ALA A 72 8.67 -0.66 -8.06
C ALA A 72 7.86 -1.03 -9.32
N SER A 73 8.52 -1.61 -10.33
CA SER A 73 7.87 -2.02 -11.59
C SER A 73 6.83 -3.11 -11.38
N ALA A 74 7.10 -4.07 -10.51
CA ALA A 74 6.18 -5.16 -10.22
C ALA A 74 4.95 -4.68 -9.44
N VAL A 75 5.14 -3.80 -8.46
CA VAL A 75 4.04 -3.21 -7.71
C VAL A 75 3.19 -2.31 -8.62
N LYS A 76 3.81 -1.50 -9.48
CA LYS A 76 3.09 -0.65 -10.45
C LYS A 76 2.19 -1.47 -11.39
N ARG A 77 2.72 -2.57 -11.95
CA ARG A 77 1.93 -3.48 -12.81
C ARG A 77 0.75 -4.09 -12.06
N ALA A 78 0.94 -4.48 -10.80
CA ALA A 78 -0.14 -5.01 -9.99
C ALA A 78 -1.23 -3.95 -9.76
N PHE A 79 -0.84 -2.70 -9.47
CA PHE A 79 -1.80 -1.60 -9.30
C PHE A 79 -2.59 -1.33 -10.58
N GLU A 80 -1.91 -1.26 -11.73
CA GLU A 80 -2.56 -1.07 -13.03
C GLU A 80 -3.55 -2.19 -13.39
N HIS A 81 -3.29 -3.41 -12.90
CA HIS A 81 -4.13 -4.58 -13.17
C HIS A 81 -5.29 -4.74 -12.18
N PHE A 82 -5.06 -4.48 -10.90
CA PHE A 82 -6.01 -4.78 -9.83
C PHE A 82 -6.80 -3.56 -9.33
N LEU A 83 -6.30 -2.33 -9.52
CA LEU A 83 -6.97 -1.12 -9.03
C LEU A 83 -7.50 -0.26 -10.19
N PRO A 84 -8.67 0.38 -10.02
CA PRO A 84 -9.11 1.42 -10.95
C PRO A 84 -8.13 2.60 -10.92
N LYS A 85 -7.83 3.18 -12.10
CA LYS A 85 -6.86 4.28 -12.26
C LYS A 85 -7.12 5.49 -11.36
N SER A 86 -8.37 5.68 -10.94
CA SER A 86 -8.79 6.73 -10.00
C SER A 86 -8.19 6.61 -8.59
N ASN A 87 -7.73 5.43 -8.18
CA ASN A 87 -7.17 5.19 -6.84
C ASN A 87 -5.63 5.26 -6.79
N MET A 88 -4.96 5.46 -7.94
CA MET A 88 -3.50 5.44 -8.00
C MET A 88 -2.93 6.86 -7.91
N VAL A 89 -2.55 7.28 -6.70
CA VAL A 89 -1.73 8.49 -6.49
C VAL A 89 -0.28 8.07 -6.31
N LEU A 90 0.49 8.12 -7.39
CA LEU A 90 1.94 7.96 -7.37
C LEU A 90 2.55 9.32 -7.04
N LEU A 91 3.03 9.46 -5.80
CA LEU A 91 3.79 10.65 -5.42
C LEU A 91 5.16 10.56 -6.08
N SER A 92 5.40 11.40 -7.08
CA SER A 92 6.72 11.52 -7.69
C SER A 92 7.69 12.14 -6.67
N SER A 93 8.94 11.67 -6.67
CA SER A 93 10.00 12.07 -5.73
C SER A 93 10.18 13.59 -5.57
N THR A 94 9.75 14.38 -6.55
CA THR A 94 9.83 15.84 -6.56
C THR A 94 8.90 16.52 -5.55
N GLU A 95 7.71 15.98 -5.29
CA GLU A 95 6.74 16.60 -4.36
C GLU A 95 7.20 16.49 -2.89
N ASN A 96 8.01 15.47 -2.58
CA ASN A 96 8.49 15.21 -1.24
C ASN A 96 9.48 16.29 -0.75
N LYS A 97 10.30 16.86 -1.64
CA LYS A 97 11.23 17.94 -1.29
C LYS A 97 10.51 19.22 -0.85
N MET A 98 9.29 19.45 -1.32
CA MET A 98 8.50 20.64 -1.01
C MET A 98 7.63 20.45 0.24
N ILE A 99 7.09 19.23 0.46
CA ILE A 99 6.25 18.92 1.63
C ILE A 99 7.08 18.77 2.91
N ILE A 100 8.23 18.09 2.88
CA ILE A 100 9.09 17.93 4.07
C ILE A 100 9.69 19.27 4.53
N LYS A 101 9.92 20.21 3.60
CA LYS A 101 10.38 21.56 3.94
C LYS A 101 9.30 22.39 4.64
N LYS A 102 8.03 22.27 4.20
CA LYS A 102 6.91 23.06 4.71
C LYS A 102 6.35 22.60 6.07
N VAL A 103 6.69 21.39 6.51
CA VAL A 103 6.33 20.86 7.84
C VAL A 103 7.39 21.19 8.91
N ARG A 104 8.56 21.71 8.50
CA ARG A 104 9.67 22.08 9.40
C ARG A 104 9.88 23.60 9.56
N GLU A 105 8.99 24.42 9.02
CA GLU A 105 8.90 25.88 9.24
C GLU A 105 7.67 26.18 10.08
#